data_AF-A0A436ZZN8-F1
#
_entry.id   AF-A0A436ZZN8-F1
#
_cell.length_a   1.000
_cell.length_b   1.000
_cell.length_c   1.000
_cell.angle_alpha   90.00
_cell.angle_beta   90.00
_cell.angle_gamma   90.00
#
_symmetry.space_group_name_H-M   'P 1'
#
loop_
_entity.id
_entity.type
_entity.pdbx_description
1 polymer ?
#
loop_
_entity_poly.entity_id
_entity_poly.type
_entity_poly.pdbx_seq_one_letter_code
_entity_poly.pdbx_strand_id
1 'polypeptide(L)'
;MAHRVNFKKQAELWDHYEKLRQETPDGKDMDELEVKLERVVWDNRVMAIVASLVDDKGHECGNQFMHVTVGTADVSIKPKESNELLKVWSENRDNLEAVGIKEDPLGKNGEGVKTPGLLKPVMGK
;
A
#
# COMPACT_ATOMS: atom_id res chain seq x y z
N MET A 1 -6.47 7.62 4.32
CA MET A 1 -6.40 8.17 2.94
C MET A 1 -7.59 7.68 2.13
N ALA A 2 -8.47 8.59 1.71
CA ALA A 2 -9.72 8.27 1.03
C ALA A 2 -9.63 8.69 -0.45
N HIS A 3 -10.06 7.82 -1.39
CA HIS A 3 -10.18 8.19 -2.81
C HIS A 3 -11.63 8.50 -3.18
N ARG A 4 -11.90 9.61 -3.89
CA ARG A 4 -13.26 10.17 -4.10
C ARG A 4 -14.26 9.17 -4.68
N VAL A 5 -13.76 8.14 -5.37
CA VAL A 5 -14.57 7.03 -5.91
C VAL A 5 -15.27 6.21 -4.81
N ASN A 6 -14.73 6.15 -3.59
CA ASN A 6 -15.33 5.45 -2.45
C ASN A 6 -16.29 6.34 -1.63
N PHE A 7 -16.56 7.58 -2.06
CA PHE A 7 -17.41 8.54 -1.34
C PHE A 7 -18.74 7.94 -0.88
N LYS A 8 -19.43 7.21 -1.77
CA LYS A 8 -20.73 6.60 -1.45
C LYS A 8 -20.68 5.50 -0.37
N LYS A 9 -19.52 4.88 -0.14
CA LYS A 9 -19.35 3.79 0.84
C LYS A 9 -18.74 4.27 2.15
N GLN A 10 -18.26 5.52 2.22
CA GLN A 10 -17.46 6.04 3.33
C GLN A 10 -17.77 7.51 3.59
N ALA A 11 -19.05 7.92 3.48
CA ALA A 11 -19.45 9.32 3.56
C ALA A 11 -18.97 10.00 4.86
N GLU A 12 -19.10 9.33 6.00
CA GLU A 12 -18.64 9.86 7.30
C GLU A 12 -17.13 10.12 7.34
N LEU A 13 -16.33 9.24 6.73
CA LEU A 13 -14.89 9.42 6.61
C LEU A 13 -14.53 10.62 5.73
N TRP A 14 -15.29 10.83 4.65
CA TRP A 14 -15.13 12.00 3.78
C TRP A 14 -15.48 13.29 4.49
N ASP A 15 -16.58 13.30 5.25
CA ASP A 15 -17.02 14.46 6.01
C ASP A 15 -15.98 14.83 7.09
N HIS A 16 -15.40 13.83 7.77
CA HIS A 16 -14.30 14.05 8.71
C HIS A 16 -13.10 14.77 8.05
N TYR A 17 -12.63 14.26 6.91
CA TYR A 17 -11.47 14.84 6.21
C TYR A 17 -11.77 16.21 5.57
N GLU A 18 -12.99 16.42 5.05
CA GLU A 18 -13.38 17.71 4.50
C GLU A 18 -13.49 18.77 5.60
N LYS A 19 -14.03 18.42 6.77
CA LYS A 19 -14.05 19.31 7.94
C LYS A 19 -12.63 19.66 8.38
N LEU A 20 -11.76 18.67 8.53
CA LEU A 20 -10.36 18.90 8.91
C LEU A 20 -9.65 19.81 7.89
N ARG A 21 -9.92 19.62 6.60
CA ARG A 21 -9.38 20.46 5.53
C ARG A 21 -9.87 21.92 5.63
N GLN A 22 -11.15 22.13 5.95
CA GLN A 22 -11.72 23.47 6.10
C GLN A 22 -11.19 24.21 7.34
N GLU A 23 -10.87 23.48 8.40
CA GLU A 23 -10.30 24.02 9.65
C GLU A 23 -8.79 24.28 9.54
N THR A 24 -8.12 23.69 8.54
CA THR A 24 -6.68 23.85 8.33
C THR A 24 -6.38 25.13 7.54
N PRO A 25 -5.52 26.04 8.06
CA PRO A 25 -5.13 27.25 7.33
C PRO A 25 -4.41 26.94 6.01
N ASP A 26 -4.60 27.79 5.00
CA ASP A 26 -3.92 27.65 3.71
C ASP A 26 -2.41 27.56 3.86
N GLY A 27 -1.80 26.56 3.22
CA GLY A 27 -0.35 26.30 3.28
C GLY A 27 0.13 25.59 4.55
N LYS A 28 -0.78 25.09 5.41
CA LYS A 28 -0.46 24.19 6.52
C LYS A 28 -0.86 22.75 6.19
N ASP A 29 -0.08 21.81 6.73
CA ASP A 29 -0.44 20.39 6.72
C ASP A 29 -1.57 20.14 7.71
N MET A 30 -2.52 19.26 7.34
CA MET A 30 -3.69 18.92 8.16
C MET A 30 -3.31 18.15 9.42
N ASP A 31 -2.32 17.27 9.31
CA ASP A 31 -1.72 16.53 10.42
C ASP A 31 -0.40 15.89 9.95
N GLU A 32 0.43 15.45 10.89
CA GLU A 32 1.62 14.65 10.66
C GLU A 32 1.45 13.28 11.29
N LEU A 33 1.56 12.22 10.49
CA LEU A 33 1.35 10.84 10.94
C LEU A 33 2.62 10.02 10.76
N GLU A 34 2.94 9.23 11.78
CA GLU A 34 4.02 8.26 11.70
C GLU A 34 3.48 6.93 11.17
N VAL A 35 4.11 6.44 10.10
CA VAL A 35 3.76 5.18 9.44
C VAL A 35 4.84 4.15 9.66
N LYS A 36 4.41 2.94 10.00
CA LYS A 36 5.26 1.76 10.03
C LYS A 36 5.11 1.00 8.72
N LEU A 37 6.23 0.80 8.03
CA LEU A 37 6.27 -0.06 6.85
C LEU A 37 6.47 -1.51 7.29
N GLU A 38 5.59 -2.40 6.86
CA GLU A 38 5.54 -3.76 7.38
C GLU A 38 6.10 -4.79 6.41
N ARG A 39 5.65 -4.74 5.15
CA ARG A 39 5.91 -5.79 4.16
C ARG A 39 5.89 -5.24 2.75
N VAL A 40 6.78 -5.72 1.89
CA VAL A 40 6.66 -5.58 0.44
C VAL A 40 5.82 -6.74 -0.07
N VAL A 41 4.82 -6.47 -0.90
CA VAL A 41 3.95 -7.47 -1.55
C VAL A 41 3.94 -7.19 -3.04
N TRP A 42 4.15 -8.21 -3.87
CA TRP A 42 4.17 -8.04 -5.32
C TRP A 42 3.78 -9.30 -6.09
N ASP A 43 3.31 -9.08 -7.30
CA ASP A 43 3.14 -10.10 -8.33
C ASP A 43 3.93 -9.71 -9.59
N ASN A 44 3.56 -10.24 -10.76
CA ASN A 44 4.16 -9.87 -12.04
C ASN A 44 3.65 -8.53 -12.62
N ARG A 45 2.71 -7.86 -11.96
CA ARG A 45 2.01 -6.65 -12.43
C ARG A 45 2.27 -5.43 -11.55
N VAL A 46 2.21 -5.59 -10.22
CA VAL A 46 2.20 -4.49 -9.25
C VAL A 46 3.05 -4.85 -8.03
N MET A 47 3.69 -3.83 -7.46
CA MET A 47 4.36 -3.91 -6.15
C MET A 47 3.79 -2.85 -5.22
N ALA A 48 3.50 -3.23 -3.98
CA ALA A 48 3.04 -2.35 -2.92
C ALA A 48 3.74 -2.65 -1.59
N ILE A 49 3.83 -1.65 -0.73
CA ILE A 49 4.27 -1.78 0.66
C ILE A 49 3.04 -1.68 1.56
N VAL A 50 2.79 -2.69 2.37
CA VAL A 50 1.77 -2.65 3.42
C VAL A 50 2.30 -1.82 4.57
N ALA A 51 1.47 -0.90 5.07
CA ALA A 51 1.82 0.01 6.15
C ALA A 51 0.71 0.07 7.20
N SER A 52 1.06 0.52 8.39
CA SER A 52 0.15 0.79 9.50
C SER A 52 0.49 2.14 10.15
N LEU A 53 -0.47 2.79 10.78
CA LEU A 53 -0.22 3.97 11.60
C LEU A 53 0.40 3.53 12.93
N VAL A 54 1.43 4.23 13.38
CA VAL A 54 1.99 4.04 14.73
C VAL A 54 1.01 4.57 15.78
N ASP A 55 0.45 5.74 15.51
CA ASP A 55 -0.67 6.35 16.21
C ASP A 55 -1.64 6.88 15.16
N ASP A 56 -2.91 6.48 15.24
CA ASP A 56 -3.90 6.88 14.25
C ASP A 56 -4.36 8.33 14.42
N LYS A 57 -4.20 8.94 15.61
CA LYS A 57 -4.73 10.27 15.95
C LYS A 57 -6.19 10.50 15.51
N GLY A 58 -7.00 9.44 15.45
CA GLY A 58 -8.38 9.50 14.94
C GLY A 58 -8.52 9.54 13.41
N HIS A 59 -7.45 9.30 12.66
CA HIS A 59 -7.47 9.17 11.19
C HIS A 59 -7.72 7.73 10.76
N GLU A 60 -8.56 7.55 9.74
CA GLU A 60 -8.87 6.21 9.20
C GLU A 60 -8.44 6.04 7.74
N CYS A 61 -8.14 4.78 7.38
CA CYS A 61 -7.85 4.41 6.00
C CYS A 61 -9.14 3.99 5.28
N GLY A 62 -9.43 4.63 4.15
CA GLY A 62 -10.58 4.24 3.31
C GLY A 62 -10.34 2.95 2.50
N ASN A 63 -9.12 2.42 2.50
CA ASN A 63 -8.80 1.15 1.87
C ASN A 63 -8.72 0.06 2.92
N GLN A 64 -9.03 -1.19 2.52
CA GLN A 64 -8.91 -2.36 3.40
C GLN A 64 -7.49 -2.50 3.97
N PHE A 65 -6.48 -2.14 3.19
CA PHE A 65 -5.09 -2.10 3.61
C PHE A 65 -4.53 -0.70 3.38
N MET A 66 -3.94 -0.10 4.40
CA MET A 66 -3.06 1.05 4.23
C MET A 66 -1.80 0.58 3.51
N HIS A 67 -1.47 1.24 2.40
CA HIS A 67 -0.34 0.83 1.58
C HIS A 67 0.20 1.97 0.74
N VAL A 68 1.45 1.80 0.29
CA VAL A 68 2.11 2.64 -0.69
C VAL A 68 2.30 1.80 -1.95
N THR A 69 1.79 2.25 -3.09
CA THR A 69 2.11 1.60 -4.36
C THR A 69 3.53 1.98 -4.75
N VAL A 70 4.41 0.99 -4.94
CA VAL A 70 5.81 1.21 -5.32
C VAL A 70 5.93 1.41 -6.83
N GLY A 71 5.24 0.58 -7.60
CA GLY A 71 5.34 0.60 -9.05
C GLY A 71 4.43 -0.41 -9.73
N THR A 72 4.36 -0.27 -11.04
CA THR A 72 3.61 -1.16 -11.94
C THR A 72 4.55 -1.64 -13.03
N ALA A 73 4.32 -2.84 -13.57
CA ALA A 73 5.18 -3.43 -14.59
C ALA A 73 5.21 -2.62 -15.89
N ASP A 74 4.11 -1.94 -16.22
CA ASP A 74 4.00 -1.04 -17.36
C ASP A 74 2.87 0.00 -17.17
N VAL A 75 2.82 1.00 -18.05
CA VAL A 75 1.89 2.16 -17.96
C VAL A 75 0.41 1.84 -18.20
N SER A 76 0.09 0.66 -18.73
CA SER A 76 -1.30 0.21 -18.90
C SER A 76 -1.93 -0.22 -17.58
N ILE A 77 -1.10 -0.65 -16.62
CA ILE A 77 -1.51 -1.13 -15.30
C ILE A 77 -1.76 0.08 -14.40
N LYS A 78 -2.93 0.13 -13.77
CA LYS A 78 -3.30 1.28 -12.94
C LYS A 78 -2.80 1.07 -11.51
N PRO A 79 -2.24 2.11 -10.86
CA PRO A 79 -1.80 2.00 -9.46
C PRO A 79 -2.88 1.48 -8.51
N LYS A 80 -4.17 1.75 -8.79
CA LYS A 80 -5.30 1.22 -7.99
C LYS A 80 -5.34 -0.31 -7.89
N GLU A 81 -4.71 -1.03 -8.82
CA GLU A 81 -4.63 -2.50 -8.81
C GLU A 81 -3.86 -3.03 -7.59
N SER A 82 -3.06 -2.21 -6.92
CA SER A 82 -2.49 -2.52 -5.60
C SER A 82 -3.54 -2.94 -4.57
N ASN A 83 -4.75 -2.36 -4.63
CA ASN A 83 -5.84 -2.73 -3.73
C ASN A 83 -6.30 -4.18 -3.96
N GLU A 84 -6.39 -4.60 -5.22
CA GLU A 84 -6.77 -5.96 -5.57
C GLU A 84 -5.66 -6.96 -5.24
N LEU A 85 -4.40 -6.60 -5.53
CA LEU A 85 -3.22 -7.39 -5.12
C LEU A 85 -3.26 -7.69 -3.62
N LEU A 86 -3.47 -6.67 -2.79
CA LEU A 86 -3.48 -6.82 -1.33
C LEU A 86 -4.70 -7.58 -0.82
N LYS A 87 -5.84 -7.47 -1.51
CA LYS A 87 -7.00 -8.30 -1.20
C LYS A 87 -6.70 -9.79 -1.44
N VAL A 88 -6.21 -10.14 -2.62
CA VAL A 88 -5.86 -11.53 -2.97
C VAL A 88 -4.75 -12.05 -2.04
N TRP A 89 -3.74 -11.23 -1.73
CA TRP A 89 -2.69 -11.57 -0.77
C TRP A 89 -3.24 -11.91 0.62
N SER A 90 -4.20 -11.13 1.13
CA SER A 90 -4.78 -11.38 2.43
C SER A 90 -5.66 -12.63 2.47
N GLU A 91 -6.39 -12.92 1.39
CA GLU A 91 -7.26 -14.09 1.29
C GLU A 91 -6.45 -15.39 1.13
N ASN A 92 -5.22 -15.31 0.64
CA ASN A 92 -4.38 -16.46 0.29
C ASN A 92 -3.08 -16.53 1.10
N ARG A 93 -3.05 -15.97 2.31
CA ARG A 93 -1.85 -15.93 3.17
C ARG A 93 -1.16 -17.28 3.36
N ASP A 94 -1.92 -18.36 3.42
CA ASP A 94 -1.41 -19.71 3.64
C ASP A 94 -0.80 -20.35 2.37
N ASN A 95 -1.06 -19.79 1.18
CA ASN A 95 -0.55 -20.32 -0.09
C ASN A 95 -0.41 -19.25 -1.17
N LEU A 96 0.52 -18.31 -0.96
CA LEU A 96 0.77 -17.21 -1.90
C LEU A 96 1.36 -17.68 -3.25
N GLU A 97 2.10 -18.79 -3.26
CA GLU A 97 2.68 -19.36 -4.49
C GLU A 97 1.59 -19.78 -5.48
N ALA A 98 0.49 -20.37 -5.00
CA ALA A 98 -0.64 -20.78 -5.84
C ALA A 98 -1.30 -19.62 -6.60
N VAL A 99 -1.19 -18.39 -6.06
CA VAL A 99 -1.73 -17.17 -6.66
C VAL A 99 -0.65 -16.28 -7.29
N GLY A 100 0.61 -16.74 -7.33
CA GLY A 100 1.72 -16.00 -7.93
C GLY A 100 2.11 -14.72 -7.19
N ILE A 101 1.71 -14.59 -5.91
CA ILE A 101 2.06 -13.45 -5.06
C ILE A 101 3.31 -13.78 -4.27
N LYS A 102 4.16 -12.78 -4.10
CA LYS A 102 5.33 -12.82 -3.23
C LYS A 102 5.20 -11.75 -2.17
N GLU A 103 5.79 -12.03 -1.01
CA GLU A 103 5.95 -11.04 0.03
C GLU A 103 7.31 -11.17 0.70
N ASP A 104 7.78 -10.05 1.23
CA ASP A 104 8.94 -10.02 2.13
C ASP A 104 8.65 -9.07 3.30
N PRO A 105 8.86 -9.49 4.56
CA PRO A 105 8.75 -8.60 5.71
C PRO A 105 9.87 -7.56 5.67
N LEU A 106 9.51 -6.30 5.87
CA LEU A 106 10.49 -5.24 6.04
C LEU A 106 11.16 -5.37 7.41
N GLY A 107 12.49 -5.27 7.44
CA GLY A 107 13.28 -5.44 8.65
C GLY A 107 12.98 -4.36 9.69
N LYS A 108 13.29 -4.67 10.96
CA LYS A 108 13.15 -3.71 12.06
C LYS A 108 14.40 -2.84 12.14
N ASN A 109 14.25 -1.60 12.62
CA ASN A 109 15.36 -0.71 12.99
C ASN A 109 16.37 -0.42 11.85
N GLY A 110 15.91 -0.35 10.60
CA GLY A 110 16.76 0.00 9.46
C GLY A 110 17.60 -1.16 8.90
N GLU A 111 17.41 -2.39 9.40
CA GLU A 111 17.95 -3.58 8.74
C GLU A 111 17.20 -3.80 7.41
N GLY A 112 17.91 -3.70 6.29
CA GLY A 112 17.34 -3.96 4.96
C GLY A 112 16.91 -5.42 4.79
N VAL A 113 15.95 -5.65 3.91
CA VAL A 113 15.51 -7.00 3.53
C VAL A 113 16.56 -7.67 2.65
N LYS A 114 16.91 -8.92 2.96
CA LYS A 114 17.80 -9.76 2.13
C LYS A 114 16.97 -10.83 1.43
N THR A 115 16.78 -10.67 0.12
CA THR A 115 16.06 -11.65 -0.71
C THR A 115 17.04 -12.35 -1.64
N PRO A 116 17.02 -13.70 -1.72
CA PRO A 116 17.86 -14.42 -2.66
C PRO A 116 17.45 -14.11 -4.12
N GLY A 117 18.44 -13.78 -4.96
CA GLY A 117 18.24 -13.55 -6.39
C GLY A 117 18.97 -14.59 -7.23
N LEU A 118 18.29 -15.20 -8.19
CA LEU A 118 18.92 -16.07 -9.19
C LEU A 118 19.29 -15.24 -10.43
N LEU A 119 20.59 -15.03 -10.63
CA LEU A 119 21.11 -14.50 -11.89
C LEU A 119 21.15 -15.62 -12.93
N LYS A 120 20.35 -15.49 -13.99
CA LYS A 120 20.42 -16.37 -15.16
C LYS A 120 21.15 -15.64 -16.30
N PRO A 121 22.23 -16.19 -16.85
CA PRO A 121 22.87 -15.60 -18.02
C PRO A 121 21.89 -15.66 -19.21
N VAL A 122 21.59 -14.51 -19.80
CA VAL A 122 20.89 -14.43 -21.08
C VAL A 122 21.96 -14.47 -22.16
N MET A 123 22.21 -15.65 -22.73
CA MET A 123 23.00 -15.72 -23.97
C MET A 123 22.10 -15.24 -25.10
N GLY A 124 22.26 -13.97 -25.48
CA GLY A 124 21.64 -13.41 -26.68
C GLY A 124 21.98 -14.27 -27.90
N LYS A 125 20.99 -14.50 -28.76
CA LYS A 125 21.18 -15.13 -30.07
C LYS A 125 21.89 -14.19 -31.02
#